data_AF-A0A269XH67-F1
#
_entry.id   AF-A0A269XH67-F1
#
_cell.length_a   1.000
_cell.length_b   1.000
_cell.length_c   1.000
_cell.angle_alpha   90.00
_cell.angle_beta   90.00
_cell.angle_gamma   90.00
#
_symmetry.space_group_name_H-M   'P 1'
#
loop_
_entity.id
_entity.type
_entity.pdbx_description
1 polymer ?
#
loop_
_entity_poly.entity_id
_entity_poly.type
_entity_poly.pdbx_seq_one_letter_code
_entity_poly.pdbx_strand_id
1 'polypeptide(L)'
;LTFSEYEQPMVAHIWGDKPEQFREMSIGLAEMGFKGIDLNMGCPVANVAKKGKGSGLILRPERAAEIIQATKEGGLPVSVKTRLGYYDIDEWKDWLKHVFEQDIANLSIHLRS
;
A
#
# COMPACT_ATOMS: atom_id res chain seq x y z
N LEU A 1 -4.90 -20.48 8.92
CA LEU A 1 -6.13 -20.05 8.19
C LEU A 1 -6.08 -20.69 6.82
N THR A 2 -7.09 -21.46 6.44
CA THR A 2 -7.25 -22.02 5.09
C THR A 2 -8.47 -21.35 4.46
N PHE A 3 -8.26 -20.63 3.37
CA PHE A 3 -9.32 -19.99 2.58
C PHE A 3 -9.95 -21.00 1.62
N SER A 4 -11.23 -20.84 1.31
CA SER A 4 -11.93 -21.69 0.35
C SER A 4 -11.61 -21.31 -1.10
N GLU A 5 -11.80 -22.24 -2.03
CA GLU A 5 -11.61 -21.97 -3.47
C GLU A 5 -12.55 -20.87 -3.99
N TYR A 6 -13.73 -20.72 -3.37
CA TYR A 6 -14.73 -19.72 -3.75
C TYR A 6 -14.34 -18.28 -3.37
N GLU A 7 -13.33 -18.09 -2.53
CA GLU A 7 -12.84 -16.75 -2.13
C GLU A 7 -11.75 -16.22 -3.07
N GLN A 8 -11.36 -16.98 -4.09
CA GLN A 8 -10.35 -16.58 -5.06
C GLN A 8 -10.93 -15.70 -6.19
N PRO A 9 -10.14 -14.74 -6.73
CA PRO A 9 -8.78 -14.38 -6.33
C PRO A 9 -8.74 -13.50 -5.07
N MET A 10 -7.89 -13.85 -4.11
CA MET A 10 -7.68 -13.04 -2.91
C MET A 10 -6.54 -12.04 -3.09
N VAL A 11 -6.76 -10.81 -2.63
CA VAL A 11 -5.75 -9.75 -2.55
C VAL A 11 -5.51 -9.41 -1.08
N ALA A 12 -4.25 -9.42 -0.65
CA ALA A 12 -3.89 -9.11 0.72
C ALA A 12 -3.86 -7.59 0.95
N HIS A 13 -4.67 -7.07 1.86
CA HIS A 13 -4.62 -5.66 2.25
C HIS A 13 -3.73 -5.46 3.47
N ILE A 14 -2.54 -4.90 3.30
CA ILE A 14 -1.49 -4.86 4.33
C ILE A 14 -1.00 -3.43 4.61
N TRP A 15 -0.34 -3.22 5.74
CA TRP A 15 0.11 -1.90 6.19
C TRP A 15 1.33 -1.98 7.11
N GLY A 16 2.10 -0.89 7.17
CA GLY A 16 3.39 -0.84 7.88
C GLY A 16 4.24 0.33 7.38
N ASP A 17 5.52 0.35 7.76
CA ASP A 17 6.50 1.36 7.31
C ASP A 17 7.93 0.83 7.11
N LYS A 18 8.09 -0.49 7.10
CA LYS A 18 9.39 -1.18 7.06
C LYS A 18 9.53 -1.97 5.76
N PRO A 19 10.18 -1.44 4.72
CA PRO A 19 10.28 -2.09 3.40
C PRO A 19 10.72 -3.56 3.48
N GLU A 20 11.67 -3.89 4.36
CA GLU A 20 12.15 -5.24 4.58
C GLU A 20 11.04 -6.22 4.98
N GLN A 21 10.09 -5.78 5.81
CA GLN A 21 8.95 -6.60 6.21
C GLN A 21 7.96 -6.79 5.07
N PHE A 22 7.81 -5.79 4.19
CA PHE A 22 6.94 -5.91 3.02
C PHE A 22 7.51 -6.87 1.99
N ARG A 23 8.83 -6.89 1.78
CA ARG A 23 9.50 -7.91 0.96
C ARG A 23 9.20 -9.31 1.49
N GLU A 24 9.53 -9.58 2.74
CA GLU A 24 9.31 -10.90 3.36
C GLU A 24 7.84 -11.33 3.29
N MET A 25 6.92 -10.41 3.62
CA MET A 25 5.50 -10.67 3.59
C MET A 25 4.98 -10.92 2.17
N SER A 26 5.48 -10.20 1.17
CA SER A 26 5.05 -10.39 -0.22
C SER A 26 5.38 -11.78 -0.75
N ILE A 27 6.54 -12.32 -0.40
CA ILE A 27 6.96 -13.69 -0.75
C ILE A 27 6.05 -14.70 -0.05
N GLY A 28 5.84 -14.55 1.26
CA GLY A 28 4.96 -15.46 2.01
C GLY A 28 3.51 -15.43 1.52
N LEU A 29 2.98 -14.26 1.15
CA LEU A 29 1.63 -14.14 0.60
C LEU A 29 1.50 -14.83 -0.77
N ALA A 30 2.53 -14.78 -1.61
CA ALA A 30 2.57 -15.51 -2.87
C ALA A 30 2.54 -17.03 -2.64
N GLU A 31 3.34 -17.54 -1.69
CA GLU A 31 3.35 -18.96 -1.30
C GLU A 31 2.00 -19.42 -0.72
N MET A 32 1.29 -18.53 -0.02
CA MET A 32 -0.06 -18.77 0.49
C MET A 32 -1.15 -18.72 -0.60
N GLY A 33 -0.79 -18.41 -1.84
CA GLY A 33 -1.70 -18.44 -2.99
C GLY A 33 -2.48 -17.15 -3.25
N PHE A 34 -2.14 -16.03 -2.58
CA PHE A 34 -2.70 -14.72 -2.91
C PHE A 34 -2.37 -14.33 -4.36
N LYS A 35 -3.23 -13.51 -4.96
CA LYS A 35 -3.13 -13.07 -6.37
C LYS A 35 -2.75 -11.61 -6.53
N GLY A 36 -2.59 -10.88 -5.42
CA GLY A 36 -2.16 -9.50 -5.41
C GLY A 36 -1.98 -8.99 -3.98
N ILE A 37 -1.38 -7.81 -3.87
CA ILE A 37 -1.17 -7.11 -2.60
C ILE A 37 -1.66 -5.67 -2.75
N ASP A 38 -2.55 -5.24 -1.86
CA ASP A 38 -2.99 -3.85 -1.73
C ASP A 38 -2.30 -3.20 -0.53
N LEU A 39 -1.60 -2.12 -0.78
CA LEU A 39 -0.88 -1.36 0.23
C LEU A 39 -1.76 -0.26 0.80
N ASN A 40 -2.04 -0.34 2.10
CA ASN A 40 -2.78 0.69 2.80
C ASN A 40 -1.90 1.91 3.09
N MET A 41 -2.09 2.95 2.28
CA MET A 41 -1.49 4.27 2.45
C MET A 41 -2.58 5.33 2.72
N GLY A 42 -3.67 4.94 3.39
CA GLY A 42 -4.85 5.81 3.54
C GLY A 42 -5.57 5.75 4.90
N CYS A 43 -5.17 4.88 5.82
CA CYS A 43 -5.75 4.82 7.16
C CYS A 43 -5.39 6.08 7.97
N PRO A 44 -6.38 6.89 8.43
CA PRO A 44 -6.12 8.14 9.15
C PRO A 44 -6.02 7.96 10.67
N VAL A 45 -6.22 6.74 11.19
CA VAL A 45 -6.32 6.52 12.64
C VAL A 45 -5.03 7.01 13.30
N ALA A 46 -5.17 7.86 14.32
CA ALA A 46 -4.05 8.64 14.85
C ALA A 46 -2.88 7.77 15.33
N ASN A 47 -3.14 6.57 15.86
CA ASN A 47 -2.11 5.63 16.31
C ASN A 47 -1.31 4.99 15.17
N VAL A 48 -1.78 5.08 13.93
CA VAL A 48 -1.12 4.65 12.69
C VAL A 48 -0.52 5.86 11.98
N ALA A 49 -1.35 6.85 11.67
CA ALA A 49 -0.98 8.03 10.88
C ALA A 49 0.14 8.86 11.52
N LYS A 50 0.05 9.17 12.82
CA LYS A 50 1.09 9.94 13.53
C LYS A 50 2.42 9.20 13.67
N LYS A 51 2.44 7.89 13.42
CA LYS A 51 3.66 7.07 13.38
C LYS A 51 4.23 6.93 11.97
N GLY A 52 3.74 7.71 11.01
CA GLY A 52 4.22 7.69 9.62
C GLY A 52 3.82 6.43 8.85
N LYS A 53 2.66 5.86 9.17
CA LYS A 53 2.02 4.69 8.51
C LYS A 53 0.64 5.07 7.98
N GLY A 54 0.02 4.25 7.13
CA GLY A 54 -1.30 4.57 6.59
C GLY A 54 -1.25 5.89 5.81
N SER A 55 -2.16 6.84 6.08
CA SER A 55 -2.09 8.17 5.43
C SER A 55 -0.84 8.96 5.82
N GLY A 56 -0.17 8.64 6.93
CA GLY A 56 1.09 9.27 7.33
C GLY A 56 2.25 9.04 6.34
N LEU A 57 2.10 8.09 5.40
CA LEU A 57 3.06 7.89 4.31
C LEU A 57 3.01 9.00 3.25
N ILE A 58 1.93 9.79 3.18
CA ILE A 58 1.82 10.96 2.30
C ILE A 58 2.91 11.99 2.64
N LEU A 59 3.26 12.10 3.92
CA LEU A 59 4.35 12.96 4.41
C LEU A 59 5.75 12.32 4.25
N ARG A 60 5.82 11.10 3.71
CA ARG A 60 7.05 10.30 3.57
C ARG A 60 7.09 9.61 2.19
N PRO A 61 7.03 10.36 1.08
CA PRO A 61 6.90 9.80 -0.27
C PRO A 61 8.02 8.81 -0.62
N GLU A 62 9.27 9.12 -0.30
CA GLU A 62 10.40 8.20 -0.52
C GLU A 62 10.20 6.85 0.19
N ARG A 63 9.73 6.88 1.44
CA ARG A 63 9.42 5.66 2.18
C ARG A 63 8.27 4.89 1.55
N ALA A 64 7.26 5.58 1.03
CA ALA A 64 6.16 4.94 0.30
C ALA A 64 6.68 4.20 -0.95
N ALA A 65 7.57 4.83 -1.71
CA ALA A 65 8.24 4.22 -2.86
C ALA A 65 9.07 2.99 -2.46
N GLU A 66 9.91 3.11 -1.42
CA GLU A 66 10.68 1.98 -0.88
C GLU A 66 9.79 0.78 -0.52
N ILE A 67 8.63 1.04 0.11
CA ILE A 67 7.66 -0.01 0.45
C ILE A 67 7.05 -0.64 -0.80
N ILE A 68 6.64 0.17 -1.79
CA ILE A 68 6.06 -0.33 -3.04
C ILE A 68 7.06 -1.23 -3.77
N GLN A 69 8.30 -0.76 -3.95
CA GLN A 69 9.35 -1.52 -4.64
C GLN A 69 9.69 -2.80 -3.89
N ALA A 70 9.85 -2.76 -2.56
CA ALA A 70 10.12 -3.94 -1.77
C ALA A 70 8.99 -4.98 -1.84
N THR A 71 7.73 -4.52 -1.88
CA THR A 71 6.55 -5.41 -2.02
C THR A 71 6.53 -6.10 -3.38
N LYS A 72 6.97 -5.42 -4.45
CA LYS A 72 7.01 -5.98 -5.81
C LYS A 72 7.96 -7.16 -5.95
N GLU A 73 8.98 -7.28 -5.08
CA GLU A 73 9.93 -8.38 -5.12
C GLU A 73 9.29 -9.76 -4.88
N GLY A 74 8.12 -9.81 -4.23
CA GLY A 74 7.33 -11.04 -4.08
C GLY A 74 6.66 -11.54 -5.38
N GLY A 75 6.77 -10.80 -6.49
CA GLY A 75 6.28 -11.20 -7.81
C GLY A 75 4.76 -11.10 -8.00
N LEU A 76 4.00 -10.66 -6.99
CA LEU A 76 2.57 -10.39 -7.10
C LEU A 76 2.30 -8.96 -7.62
N PRO A 77 1.20 -8.74 -8.36
CA PRO A 77 0.73 -7.40 -8.67
C PRO A 77 0.50 -6.58 -7.39
N VAL A 78 1.06 -5.37 -7.36
CA VAL A 78 0.95 -4.44 -6.22
C VAL A 78 0.00 -3.31 -6.57
N SER A 79 -1.00 -3.07 -5.73
CA SER A 79 -1.88 -1.91 -5.76
C SER A 79 -1.68 -1.02 -4.54
N VAL A 80 -2.10 0.23 -4.65
CA VAL A 80 -2.07 1.18 -3.54
C VAL A 80 -3.47 1.71 -3.30
N LYS A 81 -3.88 1.74 -2.03
CA LYS A 81 -5.07 2.45 -1.58
C LYS A 81 -4.69 3.63 -0.71
N THR A 82 -5.05 4.84 -1.15
CA THR A 82 -4.61 6.08 -0.50
C THR A 82 -5.73 7.14 -0.38
N ARG A 83 -5.33 8.35 0.01
CA ARG A 83 -6.11 9.59 0.17
C ARG A 83 -5.56 10.68 -0.76
N LEU A 84 -6.25 11.82 -0.80
CA LEU A 84 -5.79 12.98 -1.57
C LEU A 84 -4.64 13.72 -0.86
N GLY A 85 -4.64 13.75 0.46
CA GLY A 85 -3.59 14.41 1.25
C GLY A 85 -3.59 13.92 2.69
N TYR A 86 -2.73 14.52 3.52
CA TYR A 86 -2.68 14.29 4.95
C TYR A 86 -3.31 15.46 5.73
N TYR A 87 -3.01 16.69 5.32
CA TYR A 87 -3.53 17.91 5.91
C TYR A 87 -4.63 18.53 5.05
N ASP A 88 -4.40 18.59 3.74
CA ASP A 88 -5.27 19.29 2.80
C ASP A 88 -5.37 18.54 1.47
N ILE A 89 -6.44 18.78 0.71
CA ILE A 89 -6.66 18.10 -0.55
C ILE A 89 -5.63 18.47 -1.62
N ASP A 90 -5.05 19.68 -1.61
CA ASP A 90 -4.15 20.18 -2.67
C ASP A 90 -2.81 19.43 -2.73
N GLU A 91 -2.48 18.63 -1.70
CA GLU A 91 -1.34 17.72 -1.68
C GLU A 91 -1.44 16.61 -2.76
N TRP A 92 -2.63 16.39 -3.32
CA TRP A 92 -2.91 15.26 -4.21
C TRP A 92 -2.06 15.22 -5.47
N LYS A 93 -1.69 16.38 -6.02
CA LYS A 93 -0.97 16.43 -7.31
C LYS A 93 0.38 15.76 -7.19
N ASP A 94 1.15 16.17 -6.19
CA ASP A 94 2.49 15.64 -5.96
C ASP A 94 2.42 14.23 -5.40
N TRP A 95 1.50 13.97 -4.46
CA TRP A 95 1.34 12.66 -3.85
C TRP A 95 0.91 11.58 -4.87
N LEU A 96 -0.16 11.82 -5.63
CA LEU A 96 -0.66 10.82 -6.57
C LEU A 96 0.28 10.65 -7.75
N LYS A 97 0.97 11.71 -8.22
CA LYS A 97 2.03 11.58 -9.21
C LYS A 97 3.14 10.67 -8.71
N HIS A 98 3.65 10.91 -7.50
CA HIS A 98 4.71 10.10 -6.89
C HIS A 98 4.34 8.62 -6.81
N VAL A 99 3.11 8.32 -6.35
CA VAL A 99 2.59 6.95 -6.29
C VAL A 99 2.43 6.32 -7.69
N PHE A 100 1.94 7.09 -8.66
CA PHE A 100 1.74 6.63 -10.03
C PHE A 100 3.05 6.27 -10.75
N GLU A 101 4.12 7.03 -10.50
CA GLU A 101 5.46 6.77 -11.03
C GLU A 101 6.09 5.46 -10.54
N GLN A 102 5.48 4.78 -9.54
CA GLN A 102 5.96 3.51 -9.03
C GLN A 102 5.49 2.28 -9.83
N ASP A 103 4.76 2.47 -10.95
CA ASP A 103 4.31 1.39 -11.84
C ASP A 103 3.43 0.34 -11.12
N ILE A 104 2.42 0.81 -10.38
CA ILE A 104 1.49 -0.04 -9.64
C ILE A 104 0.35 -0.55 -10.54
N ALA A 105 -0.19 -1.73 -10.23
CA ALA A 105 -1.23 -2.37 -11.03
C ALA A 105 -2.60 -1.69 -10.91
N ASN A 106 -2.87 -1.06 -9.77
CA ASN A 106 -4.10 -0.31 -9.52
C ASN A 106 -3.90 0.76 -8.44
N LEU A 107 -4.56 1.91 -8.59
CA LEU A 107 -4.60 2.98 -7.61
C LEU A 107 -6.06 3.23 -7.16
N SER A 108 -6.33 3.00 -5.88
CA SER A 108 -7.63 3.27 -5.26
C SER A 108 -7.55 4.51 -4.39
N ILE A 109 -8.37 5.52 -4.66
CA ILE A 109 -8.32 6.81 -3.95
C ILE A 109 -9.60 7.01 -3.15
N HIS A 110 -9.43 7.29 -1.85
CA HIS A 110 -10.48 7.86 -1.05
C HIS A 110 -10.43 9.38 -1.17
N LEU A 111 -11.47 10.00 -1.75
CA LEU A 111 -11.51 11.43 -2.09
C LEU A 111 -11.65 12.36 -0.88
N ARG A 112 -10.72 12.27 0.07
CA ARG A 112 -10.57 13.09 1.28
C ARG A 112 -9.07 13.21 1.63
N SER A 113 -8.68 14.25 2.36
CA SER A 113 -7.46 14.24 3.18
C SER A 113 -7.64 13.37 4.43
#